data_AF-A0ABD2UY55-F1
#
_entry.id   AF-A0ABD2UY55-F1
#
_cell.length_a   1.000
_cell.length_b   1.000
_cell.length_c   1.000
_cell.angle_alpha   90.00
_cell.angle_beta   90.00
_cell.angle_gamma   90.00
#
_symmetry.space_group_name_H-M   'P 1'
#
loop_
_entity.id
_entity.type
_entity.pdbx_description
1 polymer ?
#
loop_
_entity_poly.entity_id
_entity_poly.type
_entity_poly.pdbx_seq_one_letter_code
_entity_poly.pdbx_strand_id
1 'polypeptide(L)'
;MDDIDHSLLVSDLRYPQRALSHRQLNISNDSYIILSIDANDPTSLPDCRFLGSDSGVERLRAMWRKNCKRWMRDKPFSENLAHVLDIQLHGPSSIQKTDPQTECGICYAQYLPIDDELGDKSGSGTDCTCENNSCSRAFHSVCLGDWLRSITTTRQSFDVLFGNCPYCSDPIAVKMNTRK
;
A
#
# COMPACT_ATOMS: atom_id res chain seq x y z
N MET A 1 3.26 19.79 6.41
CA MET A 1 3.17 18.37 6.01
C MET A 1 1.72 17.93 5.96
N ASP A 2 0.92 18.21 7.00
CA ASP A 2 -0.52 17.88 7.05
C ASP A 2 -1.31 18.36 5.81
N ASP A 3 -1.09 19.59 5.34
CA ASP A 3 -1.76 20.10 4.12
C ASP A 3 -1.38 19.33 2.84
N ILE A 4 -0.13 18.85 2.77
CA ILE A 4 0.36 18.03 1.66
C ILE A 4 -0.27 16.63 1.74
N ASP A 5 -0.39 16.09 2.94
CA ASP A 5 -0.97 14.77 3.21
C ASP A 5 -2.49 14.76 2.95
N HIS A 6 -3.17 15.88 3.19
CA HIS A 6 -4.58 16.06 2.85
C HIS A 6 -4.82 16.27 1.35
N SER A 7 -3.85 16.85 0.64
CA SER A 7 -4.01 17.24 -0.77
C SER A 7 -3.48 16.20 -1.77
N LEU A 8 -2.49 15.40 -1.38
CA LEU A 8 -2.03 14.23 -2.11
C LEU A 8 -2.74 13.02 -1.52
N LEU A 9 -3.51 12.29 -2.32
CA LEU A 9 -3.99 10.98 -1.90
C LEU A 9 -2.80 10.01 -1.93
N VAL A 10 -1.93 10.14 -0.93
CA VAL A 10 -0.76 9.30 -0.71
C VAL A 10 -1.30 7.89 -0.56
N SER A 11 -1.25 7.14 -1.65
CA SER A 11 -1.93 5.85 -1.77
C SER A 11 -1.33 4.80 -0.84
N ASP A 12 -0.23 5.10 -0.13
CA ASP A 12 0.35 4.18 0.84
C ASP A 12 1.20 4.87 1.93
N LEU A 13 0.65 5.86 2.63
CA LEU A 13 1.12 6.14 4.00
C LEU A 13 -0.04 5.94 4.95
N ARG A 14 -0.30 4.68 5.27
CA ARG A 14 -1.26 4.28 6.30
C ARG A 14 -0.89 4.75 7.71
N TYR A 15 0.28 5.40 7.87
CA TYR A 15 0.56 6.38 8.92
C TYR A 15 1.51 7.45 8.35
N PRO A 16 1.07 8.70 8.08
CA PRO A 16 2.03 9.80 7.94
C PRO A 16 2.68 9.99 9.32
N GLN A 17 3.76 9.27 9.58
CA GLN A 17 4.61 9.59 10.73
C GLN A 17 5.09 11.02 10.48
N ARG A 18 4.75 11.96 11.37
CA ARG A 18 5.20 13.36 11.29
C ARG A 18 6.71 13.49 11.09
N ALA A 19 7.47 12.46 11.47
CA ALA A 19 8.92 12.37 11.32
C ALA A 19 9.39 12.06 9.88
N LEU A 20 8.55 11.56 8.98
CA LEU A 20 8.95 11.19 7.63
C LEU A 20 8.83 12.40 6.69
N SER A 21 9.91 12.71 5.99
CA SER A 21 9.98 13.71 4.91
C SER A 21 9.57 13.15 3.55
N HIS A 22 9.33 11.83 3.45
CA HIS A 22 9.04 11.17 2.18
C HIS A 22 7.54 10.89 2.00
N ARG A 23 7.03 10.99 0.77
CA ARG A 23 5.64 10.67 0.38
C ARG A 23 5.61 9.81 -0.88
N GLN A 24 4.84 8.73 -0.87
CA GLN A 24 4.65 7.87 -2.04
C GLN A 24 3.32 8.15 -2.74
N LEU A 25 3.38 8.38 -4.05
CA LEU A 25 2.21 8.62 -4.89
C LEU A 25 2.13 7.55 -5.98
N ASN A 26 1.00 6.85 -6.07
CA ASN A 26 0.73 5.93 -7.16
C ASN A 26 0.16 6.72 -8.35
N ILE A 27 0.78 6.59 -9.52
CA ILE A 27 0.39 7.30 -10.74
C ILE A 27 -0.42 6.39 -11.67
N SER A 28 -0.05 5.12 -11.74
CA SER A 28 -0.71 4.08 -12.53
C SER A 28 -0.46 2.72 -11.91
N ASN A 29 -1.13 1.67 -12.41
CA ASN A 29 -1.02 0.30 -11.88
C ASN A 29 0.43 -0.17 -11.64
N ASP A 30 1.36 0.20 -12.54
CA ASP A 30 2.77 -0.24 -12.47
C ASP A 30 3.75 0.93 -12.38
N SER A 31 3.36 2.10 -11.87
CA SER A 31 4.28 3.23 -11.68
C SER A 31 3.91 4.10 -10.50
N TYR A 32 4.92 4.40 -9.68
CA TYR A 32 4.80 5.21 -8.47
C TYR A 32 5.99 6.17 -8.34
N ILE A 33 5.78 7.22 -7.56
CA ILE A 33 6.76 8.29 -7.32
C ILE A 33 6.98 8.40 -5.82
N ILE A 34 8.24 8.44 -5.40
CA ILE A 34 8.62 8.80 -4.05
C ILE A 34 9.10 10.26 -4.08
N LEU A 35 8.41 11.12 -3.34
CA LEU A 35 8.72 12.53 -3.15
C LEU A 35 9.50 12.68 -1.85
N SER A 36 10.61 13.41 -1.87
CA SER A 36 11.37 13.82 -0.69
C SER A 36 11.16 15.32 -0.47
N ILE A 37 10.43 15.66 0.59
CA ILE A 37 10.03 17.03 0.92
C ILE A 37 10.96 17.57 2.01
N ASP A 38 11.54 18.74 1.81
CA ASP A 38 12.32 19.39 2.86
C ASP A 38 11.39 19.80 4.01
N ALA A 39 11.64 19.28 5.21
CA ALA A 39 10.85 19.60 6.39
C ALA A 39 10.96 21.09 6.81
N ASN A 40 12.06 21.76 6.44
CA ASN A 40 12.28 23.18 6.74
C ASN A 40 11.70 24.11 5.67
N ASP A 41 11.51 23.63 4.43
CA ASP A 41 10.81 24.34 3.35
C ASP A 41 9.89 23.37 2.57
N PRO A 42 8.72 23.00 3.14
CA PRO A 42 7.84 22.01 2.53
C PRO A 42 7.15 22.49 1.25
N THR A 43 7.28 23.77 0.92
CA THR A 43 6.75 24.36 -0.33
C THR A 43 7.77 24.37 -1.47
N SER A 44 9.03 24.02 -1.17
CA SER A 44 10.08 23.89 -2.18
C SER A 44 9.80 22.73 -3.15
N LEU A 45 10.50 22.76 -4.28
CA LEU A 45 10.47 21.67 -5.25
C LEU A 45 11.01 20.40 -4.57
N PRO A 46 10.23 19.32 -4.48
CA PRO A 46 10.69 18.08 -3.86
C PRO A 46 11.72 17.36 -4.76
N ASP A 47 12.56 16.53 -4.16
CA ASP A 47 13.31 15.53 -4.92
C ASP A 47 12.41 14.33 -5.25
N CYS A 48 12.58 13.75 -6.44
CA CYS A 48 11.65 12.78 -7.00
C CYS A 48 12.36 11.53 -7.48
N ARG A 49 11.97 10.38 -6.92
CA ARG A 49 12.37 9.06 -7.42
C ARG A 49 11.21 8.37 -8.11
N PHE A 50 11.36 8.14 -9.41
CA PHE A 50 10.37 7.45 -10.25
C PHE A 50 10.65 5.95 -10.30
N LEU A 51 9.63 5.14 -10.03
CA LEU A 51 9.71 3.69 -9.95
C LEU A 51 8.54 3.08 -10.76
N GLY A 52 8.80 1.97 -11.46
CA GLY A 52 7.81 1.34 -12.34
C GLY A 52 8.41 0.81 -13.64
N SER A 53 7.56 0.55 -14.63
CA SER A 53 7.99 0.15 -15.98
C SER A 53 8.85 1.22 -16.65
N ASP A 54 9.83 0.80 -17.45
CA ASP A 54 10.80 1.70 -18.10
C ASP A 54 10.11 2.79 -18.94
N SER A 55 9.06 2.45 -19.68
CA SER A 55 8.32 3.39 -20.52
C SER A 55 7.50 4.40 -19.70
N GLY A 56 6.92 3.98 -18.58
CA GLY A 56 6.20 4.86 -17.66
C GLY A 56 7.14 5.83 -16.93
N VAL A 57 8.27 5.30 -16.44
CA VAL A 57 9.29 6.07 -15.72
C VAL A 57 9.96 7.11 -16.62
N GLU A 58 10.34 6.76 -17.85
CA GLU A 58 11.01 7.70 -18.75
C GLU A 58 10.08 8.86 -19.14
N ARG A 59 8.79 8.57 -19.37
CA ARG A 59 7.77 9.59 -19.60
C ARG A 59 7.69 10.57 -18.42
N LEU A 60 7.56 10.05 -17.19
CA LEU A 60 7.48 10.89 -15.99
C LEU A 60 8.75 11.73 -15.77
N ARG A 61 9.94 11.14 -15.99
CA ARG A 61 11.22 11.87 -15.93
C ARG A 61 11.31 12.97 -16.98
N ALA A 62 10.83 12.73 -18.21
CA ALA A 62 10.84 13.72 -19.27
C ALA A 62 9.94 14.92 -18.91
N MET A 63 8.76 14.64 -18.37
CA MET A 63 7.80 15.67 -17.94
C MET A 63 8.35 16.47 -16.76
N TRP A 64 8.91 15.80 -15.76
CA TRP A 64 9.57 16.43 -14.62
C TRP A 64 10.71 17.36 -15.06
N ARG A 65 11.64 16.86 -15.88
CA ARG A 65 12.77 17.66 -16.40
C ARG A 65 12.31 18.90 -17.17
N LYS A 66 11.22 18.78 -17.93
CA LYS A 66 10.66 19.88 -18.73
C LYS A 66 9.96 20.93 -17.86
N ASN A 67 9.22 20.50 -16.84
CA ASN A 67 8.27 21.35 -16.14
C ASN A 67 8.69 21.75 -14.71
N CYS A 68 9.71 21.14 -14.10
CA CYS A 68 10.09 21.40 -12.69
C CYS A 68 10.39 22.89 -12.40
N LYS A 69 10.87 23.63 -13.41
CA LYS A 69 11.11 25.08 -13.31
C LYS A 69 9.84 25.92 -13.16
N ARG A 70 8.66 25.33 -13.39
CA ARG A 70 7.35 25.96 -13.24
C ARG A 70 6.77 25.79 -11.83
N TRP A 71 7.49 25.14 -10.93
CA TRP A 71 7.09 24.99 -9.54
C TRP A 71 7.04 26.35 -8.83
N MET A 72 5.91 26.67 -8.22
CA MET A 72 5.62 27.97 -7.61
C MET A 72 5.30 27.79 -6.12
N ARG A 73 6.12 28.36 -5.23
CA ARG A 73 5.98 28.15 -3.77
C ARG A 73 4.67 28.65 -3.17
N ASP A 74 4.05 29.64 -3.82
CA ASP A 74 2.77 30.24 -3.45
C ASP A 74 1.55 29.42 -3.90
N LYS A 75 1.76 28.36 -4.69
CA LYS A 75 0.70 27.45 -5.13
C LYS A 75 0.60 26.20 -4.24
N PRO A 76 -0.61 25.61 -4.13
CA PRO A 76 -0.79 24.33 -3.46
C PRO A 76 0.16 23.26 -4.01
N PHE A 77 0.73 22.46 -3.12
CA PHE A 77 1.71 21.43 -3.47
C PHE A 77 1.15 20.42 -4.49
N SER A 78 -0.10 19.99 -4.30
CA SER A 78 -0.79 19.09 -5.24
C SER A 78 -0.99 19.74 -6.62
N GLU A 79 -1.35 21.02 -6.68
CA GLU A 79 -1.52 21.73 -7.96
C GLU A 79 -0.19 21.83 -8.72
N ASN A 80 0.89 22.17 -8.02
CA ASN A 80 2.23 22.16 -8.61
C ASN A 80 2.61 20.78 -9.13
N LEU A 81 2.37 19.73 -8.34
CA LEU A 81 2.72 18.37 -8.71
C LEU A 81 1.93 17.89 -9.95
N ALA A 82 0.62 18.18 -9.99
CA ALA A 82 -0.24 17.91 -11.13
C ALA A 82 0.26 18.61 -12.40
N HIS A 83 0.64 19.89 -12.30
CA HIS A 83 1.17 20.65 -13.43
C HIS A 83 2.56 20.20 -13.90
N VAL A 84 3.46 19.84 -12.98
CA VAL A 84 4.80 19.39 -13.34
C VAL A 84 4.74 18.02 -14.03
N LEU A 85 3.93 17.12 -13.49
CA LEU A 85 3.76 15.78 -14.02
C LEU A 85 2.72 15.69 -15.15
N ASP A 86 2.02 16.79 -15.48
CA ASP A 86 0.88 16.85 -16.44
C ASP A 86 -0.11 15.70 -16.22
N ILE A 87 -0.42 15.44 -14.95
CA ILE A 87 -1.38 14.42 -14.51
C ILE A 87 -2.55 15.12 -13.83
N GLN A 88 -3.72 14.49 -13.89
CA GLN A 88 -4.83 14.86 -13.03
C GLN A 88 -4.67 14.16 -11.68
N LEU A 89 -4.30 14.92 -10.65
CA LEU A 89 -4.43 14.45 -9.28
C LEU A 89 -5.89 14.60 -8.87
N HIS A 90 -6.63 13.49 -8.84
CA HIS A 90 -7.99 13.50 -8.34
C HIS A 90 -7.95 13.79 -6.83
N GLY A 91 -8.48 14.94 -6.42
CA GLY A 91 -8.78 15.21 -5.00
C GLY A 91 -9.84 14.23 -4.46
N PRO A 92 -10.14 14.26 -3.14
CA PRO A 92 -10.91 13.20 -2.46
C PRO A 92 -12.33 12.93 -2.99
N SER A 93 -12.83 13.71 -3.93
CA SER A 93 -14.18 13.61 -4.49
C SER A 93 -14.23 12.84 -5.81
N SER A 94 -13.69 11.61 -5.83
CA SER A 94 -14.28 10.44 -6.51
C SER A 94 -13.27 9.29 -6.52
N ILE A 95 -12.90 8.78 -5.35
CA ILE A 95 -12.56 7.35 -5.32
C ILE A 95 -13.88 6.65 -5.63
N GLN A 96 -14.05 6.26 -6.89
CA GLN A 96 -14.93 5.16 -7.22
C GLN A 96 -14.55 4.04 -6.27
N LYS A 97 -15.52 3.57 -5.49
CA LYS A 97 -15.42 2.41 -4.61
C LYS A 97 -14.85 1.23 -5.42
N THR A 98 -13.53 1.08 -5.45
CA THR A 98 -12.90 -0.10 -6.03
C THR A 98 -13.01 -1.20 -4.99
N ASP A 99 -14.05 -2.02 -5.17
CA ASP A 99 -14.47 -3.18 -4.38
C ASP A 99 -14.76 -2.92 -2.88
N PRO A 100 -15.68 -3.67 -2.23
CA PRO A 100 -15.71 -3.73 -0.78
C PRO A 100 -14.36 -4.31 -0.34
N GLN A 101 -13.48 -3.41 0.10
CA GLN A 101 -12.14 -3.67 0.62
C GLN A 101 -12.18 -4.86 1.59
N THR A 102 -11.69 -6.02 1.18
CA THR A 102 -11.73 -7.22 2.03
C THR A 102 -10.68 -7.10 3.12
N GLU A 103 -11.10 -6.71 4.32
CA GLU A 103 -10.25 -6.69 5.51
C GLU A 103 -9.95 -8.11 6.00
N CYS A 104 -8.77 -8.29 6.59
CA CYS A 104 -8.43 -9.55 7.25
C CYS A 104 -9.34 -9.79 8.46
N GLY A 105 -9.96 -10.97 8.53
CA GLY A 105 -10.80 -11.37 9.68
C GLY A 105 -10.07 -11.61 11.00
N ILE A 106 -8.79 -11.29 11.12
CA ILE A 106 -8.02 -11.46 12.37
C ILE A 106 -7.49 -10.12 12.85
N CYS A 107 -6.74 -9.42 11.99
CA CYS A 107 -6.14 -8.12 12.34
C CYS A 107 -7.03 -6.93 11.96
N TYR A 108 -8.14 -7.17 11.24
CA TYR A 108 -9.04 -6.14 10.71
C TYR A 108 -8.35 -5.09 9.82
N ALA A 109 -7.13 -5.39 9.36
CA ALA A 109 -6.41 -4.55 8.42
C ALA A 109 -6.58 -5.09 7.01
N GLN A 110 -6.64 -4.19 6.03
CA GLN A 110 -6.65 -4.58 4.62
C GLN A 110 -5.29 -5.10 4.16
N TYR A 111 -4.19 -4.49 4.63
CA TYR A 111 -2.83 -4.93 4.32
C TYR A 111 -1.96 -4.99 5.58
N LEU A 112 -0.96 -5.87 5.56
CA LEU A 112 0.05 -5.96 6.62
C LEU A 112 0.89 -4.67 6.72
N PRO A 113 1.54 -4.40 7.88
CA PRO A 113 2.47 -3.28 8.00
C PRO A 113 3.67 -3.45 7.06
N ILE A 114 4.34 -2.32 6.75
CA ILE A 114 5.62 -2.35 6.04
C ILE A 114 6.69 -2.67 7.08
N ASP A 115 7.24 -3.88 7.01
CA ASP A 115 8.23 -4.40 7.95
C ASP A 115 9.22 -5.32 7.22
N ASP A 116 10.51 -5.09 7.42
CA ASP A 116 11.59 -5.93 6.87
C ASP A 116 11.54 -7.36 7.43
N GLU A 117 10.92 -7.57 8.60
CA GLU A 117 10.66 -8.91 9.18
C GLU A 117 9.53 -9.67 8.48
N LEU A 118 8.68 -8.98 7.71
CA LEU A 118 7.61 -9.60 6.93
C LEU A 118 8.04 -9.95 5.49
N GLY A 119 9.16 -9.38 5.00
CA GLY A 119 9.74 -9.71 3.69
C GLY A 119 8.73 -9.51 2.56
N ASP A 120 8.53 -10.50 1.69
CA ASP A 120 7.58 -10.44 0.57
C ASP A 120 6.10 -10.25 1.00
N LYS A 121 5.78 -10.42 2.29
CA LYS A 121 4.44 -10.19 2.85
C LYS A 121 4.27 -8.78 3.42
N SER A 122 5.34 -8.00 3.49
CA SER A 122 5.32 -6.60 3.88
C SER A 122 4.38 -5.81 2.98
N GLY A 123 3.42 -5.09 3.55
CA GLY A 123 2.42 -4.34 2.78
C GLY A 123 1.43 -5.20 1.97
N SER A 124 1.43 -6.53 2.11
CA SER A 124 0.56 -7.41 1.32
C SER A 124 -0.88 -7.40 1.82
N GLY A 125 -1.84 -7.51 0.88
CA GLY A 125 -3.27 -7.64 1.16
C GLY A 125 -3.67 -9.05 1.57
N THR A 126 -4.95 -9.27 1.89
CA THR A 126 -5.45 -10.61 2.20
C THR A 126 -5.22 -11.57 1.02
N ASP A 127 -4.59 -12.71 1.29
CA ASP A 127 -4.17 -13.70 0.28
C ASP A 127 -4.72 -15.11 0.58
N CYS A 128 -5.52 -15.27 1.65
CA CYS A 128 -6.17 -16.51 2.02
C CYS A 128 -7.65 -16.29 2.30
N THR A 129 -8.53 -17.02 1.64
CA THR A 129 -9.99 -16.89 1.82
C THR A 129 -10.59 -18.23 2.20
N CYS A 130 -11.54 -18.23 3.14
CA CYS A 130 -12.29 -19.44 3.49
C CYS A 130 -13.12 -19.94 2.29
N GLU A 131 -13.01 -21.23 1.99
CA GLU A 131 -13.70 -21.85 0.85
C GLU A 131 -15.21 -22.04 1.05
N ASN A 132 -15.72 -21.90 2.28
CA ASN A 132 -17.16 -21.91 2.51
C ASN A 132 -17.78 -20.61 1.97
N ASN A 133 -18.57 -20.72 0.90
CA ASN A 133 -19.26 -19.60 0.26
C ASN A 133 -20.14 -18.78 1.23
N SER A 134 -20.69 -19.40 2.27
CA SER A 134 -21.50 -18.71 3.29
C SER A 134 -20.64 -17.90 4.27
N CYS A 135 -19.34 -18.21 4.37
CA CYS A 135 -18.36 -17.52 5.21
C CYS A 135 -17.57 -16.49 4.40
N SER A 136 -16.85 -16.96 3.37
CA SER A 136 -16.03 -16.15 2.43
C SER A 136 -15.10 -15.14 3.11
N ARG A 137 -14.71 -15.38 4.37
CA ARG A 137 -13.83 -14.48 5.12
C ARG A 137 -12.41 -14.55 4.58
N ALA A 138 -11.80 -13.40 4.33
CA ALA A 138 -10.41 -13.28 3.90
C ALA A 138 -9.47 -13.00 5.07
N PHE A 139 -8.22 -13.40 4.90
CA PHE A 139 -7.15 -13.30 5.89
C PHE A 139 -5.81 -13.05 5.20
N HIS A 140 -4.88 -12.44 5.92
CA HIS A 140 -3.46 -12.56 5.58
C HIS A 140 -2.97 -13.95 5.98
N SER A 141 -2.18 -14.59 5.13
CA SER A 141 -1.54 -15.88 5.37
C SER A 141 -0.71 -15.86 6.66
N VAL A 142 -0.05 -14.75 6.96
CA VAL A 142 0.70 -14.55 8.21
C VAL A 142 -0.24 -14.61 9.42
N CYS A 143 -1.31 -13.80 9.42
CA CYS A 143 -2.27 -13.75 10.53
C CYS A 143 -2.98 -15.09 10.75
N LEU A 144 -3.42 -15.75 9.66
CA LEU A 144 -4.05 -17.06 9.75
C LEU A 144 -3.06 -18.14 10.19
N GLY A 145 -1.81 -18.06 9.73
CA GLY A 145 -0.75 -18.97 10.14
C GLY A 145 -0.44 -18.87 11.63
N ASP A 146 -0.31 -17.65 12.16
CA ASP A 146 -0.09 -17.40 13.59
C ASP A 146 -1.27 -17.88 14.43
N TRP A 147 -2.49 -17.61 13.98
CA TRP A 147 -3.71 -18.11 14.62
C TRP A 147 -3.72 -19.63 14.68
N LEU A 148 -3.51 -20.31 13.54
CA LEU A 148 -3.53 -21.77 13.50
C LEU A 148 -2.40 -22.39 14.34
N ARG A 149 -1.21 -21.78 14.40
CA ARG A 149 -0.12 -22.24 15.28
C ARG A 149 -0.49 -22.20 16.77
N SER A 150 -1.41 -21.33 17.18
CA SER A 150 -1.86 -21.24 18.58
C SER A 150 -2.87 -22.33 18.97
N ILE A 151 -3.36 -23.11 18.00
CA ILE A 151 -4.39 -24.13 18.22
C ILE A 151 -3.76 -25.52 18.26
N THR A 152 -4.05 -26.27 19.31
CA THR A 152 -3.46 -27.61 19.56
C THR A 152 -3.88 -28.68 18.56
N THR A 153 -5.02 -28.51 17.89
CA THR A 153 -5.55 -29.46 16.90
C THR A 153 -5.06 -29.19 15.48
N THR A 154 -4.32 -28.10 15.25
CA THR A 154 -3.76 -27.76 13.95
C THR A 154 -2.75 -28.82 13.53
N ARG A 155 -2.84 -29.25 12.27
CA ARG A 155 -1.90 -30.19 11.67
C ARG A 155 -0.99 -29.44 10.69
N GLN A 156 0.28 -29.81 10.65
CA GLN A 156 1.20 -29.30 9.65
C GLN A 156 1.62 -30.44 8.72
N SER A 157 1.63 -30.18 7.41
CA SER A 157 2.25 -31.04 6.41
C SER A 157 3.11 -30.17 5.51
N PHE A 158 4.42 -30.44 5.48
CA PHE A 158 5.41 -29.60 4.82
C PHE A 158 5.29 -28.12 5.25
N ASP A 159 5.06 -27.24 4.29
CA ASP A 159 4.89 -25.81 4.44
C ASP A 159 3.41 -25.39 4.52
N VAL A 160 2.47 -26.32 4.76
CA VAL A 160 1.05 -26.02 4.85
C VAL A 160 0.49 -26.38 6.23
N LEU A 161 -0.22 -25.43 6.83
CA LEU A 161 -1.00 -25.64 8.06
C LEU A 161 -2.45 -25.93 7.70
N PHE A 162 -3.03 -26.94 8.37
CA PHE A 162 -4.41 -27.36 8.24
C PHE A 162 -5.10 -27.23 9.59
N GLY A 163 -6.22 -26.50 9.60
CA GLY A 163 -7.04 -26.35 10.79
C GLY A 163 -8.45 -25.91 10.42
N ASN A 164 -9.06 -25.13 11.30
CA ASN A 164 -10.44 -24.69 11.14
C ASN A 164 -10.51 -23.17 10.99
N CYS A 165 -11.41 -22.69 10.15
CA CYS A 165 -11.68 -21.27 9.96
C CYS A 165 -12.14 -20.63 11.29
N PRO A 166 -11.59 -19.46 11.69
CA PRO A 166 -11.99 -18.79 12.94
C PRO A 166 -13.47 -18.39 13.00
N TYR A 167 -14.16 -18.32 11.86
CA TYR A 167 -15.54 -17.82 11.78
C TYR A 167 -16.59 -18.92 11.63
N CYS A 168 -16.38 -19.87 10.71
CA CYS A 168 -17.36 -20.93 10.43
C CYS A 168 -16.93 -22.30 10.96
N SER A 169 -15.72 -22.44 11.49
CA SER A 169 -15.12 -23.71 11.92
C SER A 169 -14.91 -24.76 10.82
N ASP A 170 -15.19 -24.44 9.55
CA ASP A 170 -14.90 -25.35 8.44
C ASP A 170 -13.39 -25.51 8.21
N PRO A 171 -12.95 -26.62 7.59
CA PRO A 171 -11.55 -26.84 7.26
C PRO A 171 -10.97 -25.68 6.44
N ILE A 172 -9.78 -25.23 6.81
CA ILE A 172 -9.00 -24.22 6.09
C ILE A 172 -7.53 -24.60 6.07
N ALA A 173 -6.86 -24.30 4.97
CA ALA A 173 -5.43 -24.53 4.80
C ALA A 173 -4.71 -23.23 4.45
N VAL A 174 -3.51 -23.04 5.00
CA VAL A 174 -2.66 -21.88 4.71
C VAL A 174 -1.23 -22.31 4.44
N LYS A 175 -0.68 -21.82 3.32
CA LYS A 175 0.72 -22.06 2.96
C LYS A 175 1.63 -21.06 3.66
N MET A 176 2.57 -21.56 4.44
CA MET A 176 3.61 -20.81 5.12
C MET A 176 4.81 -20.68 4.20
N ASN A 177 5.09 -19.46 3.73
CA ASN A 177 6.39 -19.20 3.12
C ASN A 177 7.43 -19.14 4.24
N THR A 178 8.07 -20.26 4.53
CA THR A 178 9.27 -20.29 5.37
C THR A 178 10.36 -19.52 4.62
N ARG A 179 10.84 -18.42 5.21
CA ARG A 179 12.05 -17.73 4.73
C ARG A 179 13.17 -18.77 4.54
N LYS A 180 13.80 -18.74 3.38
CA LYS A 180 15.10 -19.39 3.17
C LYS A 180 16.19 -18.43 3.63
#